data_AF-A0A2N4YWC0-F1
#
_entry.id   AF-A0A2N4YWC0-F1
#
_cell.length_a   1.000
_cell.length_b   1.000
_cell.length_c   1.000
_cell.angle_alpha   90.00
_cell.angle_beta   90.00
_cell.angle_gamma   90.00
#
_symmetry.space_group_name_H-M   'P 1'
#
loop_
_entity.id
_entity.type
_entity.pdbx_description
1 polymer ?
#
loop_
_entity_poly.entity_id
_entity_poly.type
_entity_poly.pdbx_seq_one_letter_code
_entity_poly.pdbx_strand_id
1 'polypeptide(L)'
;EREVRFLIQNLPINAEGTSLDFNNAIAPNVIPIDVDISSFVKKIHLSPRAPEWMLNLLKDIVIKYSINVEVRRSNLYISPIY
;
A
#
# COMPACT_ATOMS: atom_id res chain seq x y z
N GLU A 1 6.09 -5.52 -33.58
CA GLU A 1 5.85 -4.29 -32.79
C GLU A 1 6.89 -4.20 -31.69
N ARG A 2 7.74 -3.16 -31.69
CA ARG A 2 8.70 -2.88 -30.61
C ARG A 2 8.43 -1.47 -30.12
N GLU A 3 7.55 -1.33 -29.14
CA GLU A 3 7.39 -0.07 -28.43
C GLU A 3 8.49 0.06 -27.37
N VAL A 4 9.16 1.21 -27.36
CA VAL A 4 10.04 1.61 -26.26
C VAL A 4 9.30 2.66 -25.46
N ARG A 5 9.10 2.40 -24.16
CA ARG A 5 8.47 3.34 -23.22
C ARG A 5 9.54 3.88 -22.29
N PHE A 6 9.60 5.20 -22.18
CA PHE A 6 10.47 5.89 -21.23
C PHE A 6 9.62 6.58 -20.17
N LEU A 7 10.10 6.54 -18.94
CA LEU A 7 9.48 7.22 -17.80
C LEU A 7 10.45 8.31 -17.35
N ILE A 8 10.04 9.56 -17.49
CA ILE A 8 10.80 10.72 -16.99
C ILE A 8 10.19 11.09 -15.65
N GLN A 9 10.93 10.83 -14.57
CA GLN A 9 10.52 11.15 -13.20
C GLN A 9 11.49 12.16 -12.60
N ASN A 10 10.96 13.28 -12.13
CA ASN A 10 11.73 14.26 -11.38
C ASN A 10 12.05 13.68 -10.00
N LEU A 11 13.33 13.57 -9.68
CA LEU A 11 13.79 13.12 -8.37
C LEU A 11 13.73 14.29 -7.38
N PRO A 12 13.35 14.04 -6.10
CA PRO A 12 13.41 15.06 -5.07
C PRO A 12 14.86 15.29 -4.66
N ILE A 13 15.49 16.25 -5.33
CA ILE A 13 16.89 16.64 -5.13
C ILE A 13 16.89 17.95 -4.33
N ASN A 14 17.82 18.09 -3.39
CA ASN A 14 17.97 19.30 -2.58
C ASN A 14 18.24 20.51 -3.49
N ALA A 15 17.96 21.72 -2.99
CA ALA A 15 18.23 22.96 -3.73
C ALA A 15 19.70 23.11 -4.16
N GLU A 16 20.63 22.45 -3.47
CA GLU A 16 22.06 22.43 -3.77
C GLU A 16 22.48 21.35 -4.80
N GLY A 17 21.57 20.46 -5.21
CA GLY A 17 21.84 19.44 -6.23
C GLY A 17 22.66 18.23 -5.77
N THR A 18 23.09 18.21 -4.50
CA THR A 18 24.13 17.29 -4.00
C THR A 18 23.60 15.97 -3.45
N SER A 19 22.34 15.92 -3.00
CA SER A 19 21.74 14.74 -2.38
C SER A 19 20.24 14.63 -2.65
N LEU A 20 19.69 13.43 -2.42
CA LEU A 20 18.26 13.16 -2.46
C LEU A 20 17.65 13.49 -1.10
N ASP A 21 16.60 14.32 -1.07
CA ASP A 21 15.84 14.66 0.14
C ASP A 21 14.41 14.16 0.01
N PHE A 22 14.17 13.00 0.59
CA PHE A 22 12.84 12.40 0.66
C PHE A 22 11.95 13.04 1.75
N ASN A 23 12.52 13.87 2.64
CA ASN A 23 11.75 14.55 3.69
C ASN A 23 11.04 15.78 3.13
N ASN A 24 11.67 16.51 2.20
CA ASN A 24 11.06 17.62 1.46
C ASN A 24 10.54 17.21 0.07
N ALA A 25 10.35 15.92 -0.19
CA ALA A 25 9.67 15.44 -1.38
C ALA A 25 8.18 15.82 -1.29
N ILE A 26 7.86 17.08 -1.56
CA ILE A 26 6.50 17.58 -1.64
C ILE A 26 5.93 17.00 -2.93
N ALA A 27 5.31 15.83 -2.83
CA ALA A 27 4.43 15.35 -3.87
C ALA A 27 3.29 16.37 -3.97
N PRO A 28 3.15 17.11 -5.08
CA PRO A 28 2.05 18.05 -5.23
C PRO A 28 0.76 17.21 -5.11
N ASN A 29 -0.10 17.58 -4.16
CA ASN A 29 -1.34 16.90 -3.77
C ASN A 29 -1.25 15.79 -2.69
N VAL A 30 -0.17 15.70 -1.92
CA VAL A 30 -0.14 14.80 -0.74
C VAL A 30 -0.27 15.60 0.55
N ILE A 31 -1.31 15.31 1.33
CA ILE A 31 -1.47 15.81 2.70
C ILE A 31 -0.91 14.72 3.63
N PRO A 32 0.22 14.95 4.32
CA PRO A 32 0.69 14.00 5.31
C PRO A 32 -0.32 13.97 6.46
N ILE A 33 -0.81 12.78 6.79
CA ILE A 33 -1.71 12.57 7.92
C ILE A 33 -0.96 11.73 8.94
N ASP A 34 -0.75 12.29 10.12
CA ASP A 34 -0.18 11.56 11.25
C ASP A 34 -1.28 10.73 11.92
N VAL A 35 -1.33 9.44 11.58
CA VAL A 35 -2.36 8.51 12.04
C VAL A 35 -1.74 7.19 12.47
N ASP A 36 -2.13 6.73 13.66
CA ASP A 36 -1.91 5.35 14.06
C ASP A 36 -2.78 4.41 13.20
N ILE A 37 -2.12 3.67 12.31
CA ILE A 37 -2.74 2.70 11.40
C ILE A 37 -3.59 1.67 12.16
N SER A 38 -3.17 1.28 13.36
CA SER A 38 -3.89 0.28 14.15
C SER A 38 -5.24 0.80 14.64
N SER A 39 -5.33 2.10 14.95
CA SER A 39 -6.60 2.75 15.30
C SER A 39 -7.49 3.03 14.08
N PHE A 40 -6.87 3.27 12.92
CA PHE A 40 -7.57 3.71 11.72
C PHE A 40 -8.17 2.56 10.90
N VAL A 41 -7.43 1.45 10.76
CA VAL A 41 -7.84 0.32 9.94
C VAL A 41 -8.44 -0.77 10.83
N LYS A 42 -9.76 -0.97 10.73
CA LYS A 42 -10.44 -2.00 11.54
C LYS A 42 -10.15 -3.44 11.11
N LYS A 43 -10.07 -3.69 9.80
CA LYS A 43 -9.89 -5.02 9.21
C LYS A 43 -9.52 -4.92 7.72
N ILE A 44 -8.72 -5.86 7.24
CA ILE A 44 -8.32 -5.97 5.83
C ILE A 44 -9.08 -7.14 5.20
N HIS A 45 -9.79 -6.86 4.11
CA HIS A 45 -10.50 -7.88 3.32
C HIS A 45 -9.79 -8.11 2.01
N LEU A 46 -9.41 -9.35 1.76
CA LEU A 46 -8.85 -9.78 0.48
C LEU A 46 -9.95 -10.36 -0.41
N SER A 47 -9.86 -10.16 -1.73
CA SER A 47 -10.81 -10.79 -2.67
C SER A 47 -10.90 -12.31 -2.45
N PRO A 48 -12.10 -12.93 -2.54
CA PRO A 48 -12.26 -14.36 -2.36
C PRO A 48 -11.42 -15.16 -3.37
N ARG A 49 -11.21 -14.61 -4.57
CA ARG A 49 -10.45 -15.23 -5.68
C ARG A 49 -8.95 -14.97 -5.64
N ALA A 50 -8.46 -14.18 -4.68
CA ALA A 50 -7.03 -13.91 -4.59
C ALA A 50 -6.23 -15.20 -4.32
N PRO A 51 -5.01 -15.33 -4.86
CA PRO A 51 -4.18 -16.50 -4.60
C PRO A 51 -3.74 -16.57 -3.13
N GLU A 52 -3.48 -17.77 -2.63
CA GLU A 52 -3.17 -17.99 -1.20
C GLU A 52 -1.89 -17.28 -0.74
N TRP A 53 -0.89 -17.20 -1.61
CA TRP A 53 0.35 -16.49 -1.30
C TRP A 53 0.12 -15.02 -0.93
N MET A 54 -0.91 -14.37 -1.49
CA MET A 54 -1.22 -12.96 -1.21
C MET A 54 -1.84 -12.79 0.18
N LEU A 55 -2.65 -13.76 0.62
CA LEU A 55 -3.18 -13.77 1.99
C LEU A 55 -2.05 -13.92 3.00
N ASN A 56 -1.10 -14.83 2.73
CA ASN A 56 0.06 -15.05 3.59
C ASN A 56 0.97 -13.82 3.62
N LEU A 57 1.26 -13.23 2.46
CA LEU A 57 2.04 -12.00 2.38
C LEU A 57 1.42 -10.87 3.22
N LEU A 58 0.10 -10.67 3.14
CA LEU A 58 -0.57 -9.65 3.93
C LEU A 58 -0.49 -9.94 5.44
N LYS A 59 -0.67 -11.20 5.85
CA LYS A 59 -0.48 -11.60 7.25
C LYS A 59 0.95 -11.32 7.72
N ASP A 60 1.95 -11.68 6.92
CA ASP A 60 3.36 -11.46 7.24
C ASP A 60 3.70 -9.98 7.35
N ILE A 61 3.15 -9.14 6.47
CA ILE A 61 3.32 -7.67 6.52
C ILE A 61 2.71 -7.12 7.82
N VAL A 62 1.48 -7.49 8.13
CA VAL A 62 0.77 -7.01 9.32
C VAL A 62 1.51 -7.40 10.61
N ILE A 63 2.06 -8.62 10.66
CA ILE A 63 2.93 -9.07 11.77
C ILE A 63 4.24 -8.27 11.79
N LYS A 64 4.93 -8.15 10.66
CA LYS A 64 6.24 -7.49 10.54
C LYS A 64 6.20 -6.04 11.03
N TYR A 65 5.11 -5.34 10.75
CA TYR A 65 4.93 -3.94 11.14
C TYR A 65 4.13 -3.78 12.44
N SER A 66 3.86 -4.87 13.17
CA SER A 66 3.08 -4.86 14.42
C SER A 66 1.73 -4.14 14.30
N ILE A 67 1.09 -4.27 13.14
CA ILE A 67 -0.22 -3.69 12.87
C ILE A 67 -1.27 -4.66 13.44
N ASN A 68 -2.03 -4.28 14.46
CA ASN A 68 -2.96 -5.19 15.12
C ASN A 68 -4.31 -5.27 14.38
N VAL A 69 -4.32 -5.82 13.16
CA VAL A 69 -5.49 -5.81 12.27
C VAL A 69 -5.77 -7.21 11.70
N GLU A 70 -7.04 -7.62 11.73
CA GLU A 70 -7.49 -8.89 11.16
C GLU A 70 -7.38 -8.87 9.62
N VAL A 71 -6.66 -9.83 9.05
CA VAL A 71 -6.59 -10.08 7.60
C VAL A 71 -7.40 -11.33 7.25
N ARG A 72 -8.45 -11.16 6.46
CA ARG A 72 -9.32 -12.26 6.05
C ARG A 72 -9.77 -12.16 4.60
N ARG A 73 -10.24 -13.27 4.04
CA ARG A 73 -10.92 -13.26 2.74
C ARG A 73 -12.32 -12.65 2.88
N SER A 74 -12.71 -11.89 1.88
CA SER A 74 -14.05 -11.36 1.73
C SER A 74 -15.03 -12.49 1.41
N ASN A 75 -16.32 -12.24 1.64
CA ASN A 75 -17.42 -13.12 1.27
C ASN A 75 -18.23 -12.57 0.09
N LEU A 76 -17.69 -11.59 -0.64
CA LEU A 76 -18.36 -10.85 -1.74
C LEU A 76 -19.01 -11.71 -2.84
N TYR A 77 -18.61 -12.98 -2.99
CA TYR A 77 -19.16 -13.90 -3.99
C TYR A 77 -19.85 -15.12 -3.38
N ILE A 78 -20.05 -15.14 -2.07
CA ILE A 78 -20.87 -16.17 -1.44
C ILE A 78 -22.32 -15.83 -1.74
N SER A 79 -22.99 -16.69 -2.51
CA SER A 79 -24.42 -16.55 -2.81
C SER A 79 -25.19 -16.46 -1.48
N PRO A 80 -26.14 -15.53 -1.31
CA PRO A 80 -26.95 -15.50 -0.10
C PRO A 80 -27.67 -16.85 0.04
N ILE A 81 -27.54 -17.45 1.22
CA ILE A 81 -28.29 -18.64 1.60
C ILE A 81 -29.69 -18.14 1.93
N TYR A 82 -30.67 -18.42 1.07
CA TYR A 82 -32.11 -18.24 1.37
C TYR A 82 -32.64 -19.50 2.03
#